data_AF-A0A5J4UDQ4-F1
#
_entry.id   AF-A0A5J4UDQ4-F1
#
_cell.length_a   1.000
_cell.length_b   1.000
_cell.length_c   1.000
_cell.angle_alpha   90.00
_cell.angle_beta   90.00
_cell.angle_gamma   90.00
#
_symmetry.space_group_name_H-M   'P 1'
#
loop_
_entity.id
_entity.type
_entity.pdbx_description
1 polymer ?
#
loop_
_entity_poly.entity_id
_entity_poly.type
_entity_poly.pdbx_seq_one_letter_code
_entity_poly.pdbx_strand_id
1 'polypeptide(L)' 'MRHCNYNQGLRIARSTNNYCGIYLACNPNSSTGTLSDQWNICVFEAGEIKIGLGAQVMQNNKGLMISADGNTLTFNGRVL' A
#
# COMPACT_ATOMS: atom_id res chain seq x y z
N MET A 1 -9.44 11.59 25.32
CA MET A 1 -9.79 11.53 23.88
C MET A 1 -8.62 12.14 23.12
N ARG A 2 -7.88 11.37 22.30
CA ARG A 2 -6.77 11.95 21.53
C ARG A 2 -7.37 12.70 20.34
N HIS A 3 -7.08 13.99 20.23
CA HIS A 3 -7.36 14.79 19.05
C HIS A 3 -6.57 14.20 17.88
N CYS A 4 -7.24 13.50 16.98
CA CYS A 4 -6.68 13.17 15.67
C CYS A 4 -6.91 14.38 14.78
N ASN A 5 -5.86 15.15 14.46
CA ASN A 5 -5.92 16.05 13.32
C ASN A 5 -6.10 15.19 12.07
N TYR A 6 -7.31 15.15 11.52
CA TYR A 6 -7.70 14.29 10.39
C TYR A 6 -7.05 14.68 9.05
N ASN A 7 -6.14 15.65 9.05
CA ASN A 7 -5.67 16.33 7.85
C ASN A 7 -4.93 15.40 6.87
N GLN A 8 -4.48 14.21 7.28
CA GLN A 8 -3.91 13.19 6.38
C GLN A 8 -4.25 11.73 6.78
N GLY A 9 -5.44 11.46 7.33
CA GLY A 9 -5.86 10.08 7.65
C GLY A 9 -5.92 9.15 6.43
N LEU A 10 -6.10 9.72 5.24
CA LEU A 10 -6.14 9.08 3.94
C LEU A 10 -5.26 9.86 2.96
N ARG A 11 -4.40 9.18 2.22
CA ARG A 11 -3.68 9.77 1.08
C ARG A 11 -3.95 8.96 -0.17
N ILE A 12 -4.16 9.65 -1.29
CA ILE A 12 -4.23 9.08 -2.64
C ILE A 12 -3.10 9.73 -3.44
N ALA A 13 -2.21 8.94 -4.01
CA ALA A 13 -1.06 9.46 -4.74
C ALA A 13 -0.70 8.60 -5.95
N ARG A 14 -0.12 9.24 -6.97
CA ARG A 14 0.49 8.60 -8.14
C ARG A 14 1.92 9.11 -8.30
N SER A 15 2.85 8.18 -8.49
CA SER A 15 4.26 8.43 -8.77
C SER A 15 4.48 8.56 -10.28
N THR A 16 5.63 9.11 -10.68
CA THR A 16 6.08 9.18 -12.09
C THR A 16 6.34 7.80 -12.69
N ASN A 17 6.60 6.78 -11.86
CA ASN A 17 6.93 5.42 -12.30
C ASN A 17 5.69 4.52 -12.39
N ASN A 18 4.53 5.08 -12.77
CA ASN A 18 3.23 4.39 -12.88
C ASN A 18 2.67 3.74 -11.60
N TYR A 19 3.41 3.77 -10.50
CA TYR A 19 2.95 3.36 -9.19
C TYR A 19 1.89 4.33 -8.64
N CYS A 20 0.79 3.81 -8.09
CA CYS A 20 -0.18 4.61 -7.36
C CYS A 20 -0.69 3.88 -6.13
N GLY A 21 -1.31 4.60 -5.19
CA GLY A 21 -1.88 3.94 -4.03
C GLY A 21 -2.78 4.81 -3.17
N ILE A 22 -3.50 4.10 -2.31
CA ILE A 22 -4.33 4.60 -1.22
C ILE A 22 -3.65 4.18 0.09
N TYR A 23 -3.41 5.15 0.97
CA TYR A 23 -2.63 4.98 2.19
C TYR A 23 -3.47 5.40 3.40
N LEU A 24 -3.58 4.53 4.39
CA LEU A 24 -4.40 4.72 5.58
C LEU A 24 -3.52 5.02 6.80
N ALA A 25 -3.98 5.90 7.69
CA ALA A 25 -3.24 6.29 8.91
C ALA A 25 -1.85 6.88 8.60
N CYS A 26 -1.77 7.83 7.65
CA CYS A 26 -0.50 8.43 7.25
C CYS A 26 0.09 9.38 8.30
N ASN A 27 1.41 9.56 8.26
CA ASN A 27 2.08 10.64 9.01
C ASN A 27 1.68 12.01 8.43
N PRO A 28 1.14 12.94 9.23
CA PRO A 28 0.78 14.27 8.76
C PRO A 28 1.98 15.14 8.35
N ASN A 29 3.17 14.81 8.84
CA ASN A 29 4.39 15.57 8.60
C ASN A 29 5.29 14.97 7.52
N SER A 30 4.89 13.85 6.89
CA SER A 30 5.67 13.22 5.82
C SER A 30 4.81 12.91 4.61
N SER A 31 5.21 13.40 3.44
CA SER A 31 4.60 13.04 2.15
C SER A 31 5.19 11.76 1.53
N THR A 32 6.25 11.20 2.12
CA THR A 32 6.99 10.04 1.60
C THR A 32 7.11 8.92 2.64
N GLY A 33 7.47 7.72 2.17
CA GLY A 33 7.66 6.54 3.01
C GLY A 33 6.35 5.87 3.45
N THR A 34 6.50 4.85 4.31
CA THR A 34 5.37 4.13 4.95
C THR A 34 5.61 4.06 6.44
N LEU A 35 4.55 4.04 7.24
CA LEU A 35 4.63 3.76 8.68
C LEU A 35 4.41 2.26 8.94
N SER A 36 4.94 1.73 10.05
CA SER A 36 4.78 0.32 10.40
C SER A 36 3.34 -0.07 10.73
N ASP A 37 2.48 0.90 11.09
CA ASP A 37 1.07 0.75 11.45
C ASP A 37 0.10 1.22 10.36
N GLN A 38 0.61 1.61 9.19
CA GLN A 38 -0.16 2.11 8.06
C GLN A 38 -0.51 0.98 7.08
N TRP A 39 -1.77 0.88 6.66
CA TRP A 39 -2.19 -0.02 5.59
C TRP A 39 -2.16 0.67 4.24
N ASN A 40 -1.67 -0.06 3.23
CA ASN A 40 -1.47 0.43 1.87
C ASN A 40 -2.23 -0.43 0.87
N ILE A 41 -2.91 0.20 -0.08
CA ILE A 41 -3.51 -0.45 -1.26
C ILE A 41 -2.83 0.19 -2.47
N CYS A 42 -2.03 -0.58 -3.21
CA CYS A 42 -1.10 -0.04 -4.19
C CYS A 42 -1.20 -0.79 -5.52
N VAL A 43 -1.11 -0.05 -6.63
CA VAL A 43 -0.85 -0.60 -7.96
C VAL A 43 0.63 -0.40 -8.26
N PHE A 44 1.32 -1.49 -8.58
CA PHE A 44 2.74 -1.49 -8.92
C PHE A 44 2.98 -1.27 -10.42
N GLU A 45 4.23 -0.99 -10.77
CA GLU A 45 4.64 -0.66 -12.12
C GLU A 45 4.25 -1.73 -13.15
N ALA A 46 4.35 -3.01 -12.80
CA ALA A 46 3.96 -4.11 -13.69
C ALA A 46 2.44 -4.36 -13.70
N GLY A 47 1.65 -3.63 -12.91
CA GLY A 47 0.19 -3.69 -12.88
C GLY A 47 -0.39 -4.54 -11.74
N GLU A 48 0.45 -5.09 -10.85
CA GLU A 48 -0.05 -5.87 -9.71
C GLU A 48 -0.73 -4.97 -8.68
N ILE A 49 -1.83 -5.45 -8.11
CA ILE A 49 -2.48 -4.81 -6.96
C ILE A 49 -1.96 -5.48 -5.69
N LYS A 50 -1.45 -4.69 -4.74
CA LYS A 50 -0.98 -5.18 -3.44
C LYS A 50 -1.69 -4.50 -2.28
N ILE A 51 -2.00 -5.27 -1.25
CA ILE A 51 -2.46 -4.77 0.06
C ILE A 51 -1.48 -5.24 1.13
N GLY A 52 -0.85 -4.31 1.84
CA GLY A 52 0.20 -4.63 2.81
C GLY A 52 0.36 -3.60 3.92
N LEU A 53 0.89 -4.06 5.06
CA LEU A 53 1.18 -3.24 6.23
C LEU A 53 2.57 -2.60 6.10
N GLY A 54 2.60 -1.27 6.11
CA GLY A 54 3.82 -0.48 6.02
C GLY A 54 4.70 -0.89 4.85
N ALA A 55 5.99 -1.12 5.13
CA ALA A 55 6.97 -1.49 4.12
C ALA A 55 6.72 -2.87 3.48
N GLN A 56 5.85 -3.72 4.06
CA GLN A 56 5.52 -5.02 3.47
C GLN A 56 4.95 -4.90 2.06
N VAL A 57 4.27 -3.79 1.75
CA VAL A 57 3.72 -3.55 0.41
C VAL A 57 4.82 -3.54 -0.67
N MET A 58 6.05 -3.16 -0.29
CA MET A 58 7.23 -3.14 -1.17
C MET A 58 8.03 -4.45 -1.14
N GLN A 59 7.67 -5.40 -0.28
CA GLN A 59 8.38 -6.66 -0.12
C GLN A 59 7.75 -7.76 -0.98
N ASN A 60 8.58 -8.62 -1.54
CA ASN A 60 8.10 -9.81 -2.23
C ASN A 60 7.45 -10.78 -1.23
N ASN A 61 6.41 -11.48 -1.65
CA ASN A 61 5.74 -12.52 -0.85
C ASN A 61 5.22 -12.03 0.51
N LYS A 62 4.75 -10.78 0.58
CA LYS A 62 4.10 -10.20 1.77
C LYS A 62 2.77 -9.54 1.41
N GLY A 63 1.81 -9.66 2.33
CA GLY A 63 0.48 -9.10 2.13
C GLY A 63 -0.35 -9.90 1.13
N LEU A 64 -1.43 -9.27 0.65
CA LEU A 64 -2.28 -9.77 -0.42
C LEU A 64 -1.80 -9.19 -1.75
N MET A 65 -1.69 -10.00 -2.80
CA MET A 65 -1.32 -9.54 -4.14
C MET A 65 -2.21 -10.20 -5.19
N ILE A 66 -2.70 -9.41 -6.14
CA ILE A 66 -3.33 -9.85 -7.38
C ILE A 66 -2.31 -9.60 -8.51
N SER A 67 -2.01 -10.61 -9.31
CA SER A 67 -1.11 -10.48 -10.46
C SER A 67 -1.64 -9.50 -11.50
N ALA A 68 -0.75 -8.96 -12.32
CA ALA A 68 -1.09 -7.98 -13.36
C ALA A 68 -2.12 -8.51 -14.39
N ASP A 69 -2.11 -9.81 -14.64
CA ASP A 69 -3.07 -10.49 -15.52
C ASP A 69 -4.39 -10.86 -14.83
N GLY A 70 -4.51 -10.61 -13.53
CA GLY A 70 -5.69 -10.93 -12.72
C GLY A 70 -5.91 -12.41 -12.41
N ASN A 71 -5.01 -13.32 -12.84
CA ASN A 71 -5.23 -14.77 -12.73
C ASN A 71 -4.73 -15.38 -11.41
N THR A 72 -3.80 -14.72 -10.72
CA THR A 72 -3.15 -15.25 -9.52
C THR A 72 -3.44 -14.34 -8.33
N LEU A 73 -4.06 -14.91 -7.30
CA LEU A 73 -4.15 -14.30 -5.97
C LEU A 73 -3.10 -14.94 -5.06
N THR A 74 -2.30 -14.13 -4.36
CA THR A 74 -1.35 -14.64 -3.37
C THR A 74 -1.51 -13.97 -2.01
N PHE A 75 -1.30 -14.73 -0.94
CA PHE A 75 -1.17 -14.19 0.41
C PHE A 75 0.12 -14.70 1.07
N ASN A 76 1.01 -13.76 1.42
CA ASN A 76 2.32 -14.06 2.01
C ASN A 76 3.12 -15.12 1.23
N GLY A 77 3.09 -15.05 -0.10
CA GLY A 77 3.81 -15.96 -0.99
C GLY A 77 3.10 -17.28 -1.32
N ARG A 78 1.91 -17.53 -0.74
CA ARG A 78 1.08 -18.68 -1.08
C ARG A 78 0.04 -18.30 -2.12
N VAL A 79 -0.04 -19.05 -3.23
CA VAL A 79 -1.13 -18.95 -4.22
C VAL A 79 -2.44 -19.50 -3.61
N LEU A 80 -3.54 -18.79 -3.85
CA LEU A 80 -4.88 -19.10 -3.35
C LEU A 80 -5.82 -19.55 -4.47
#